data_AF-A0A3M1NYE6-F1
#
_entry.id   AF-A0A3M1NYE6-F1
#
_cell.length_a   1.000
_cell.length_b   1.000
_cell.length_c   1.000
_cell.angle_alpha   90.00
_cell.angle_beta   90.00
_cell.angle_gamma   90.00
#
_symmetry.space_group_name_H-M   'P 1'
#
loop_
_entity.id
_entity.type
_entity.pdbx_description
1 polymer ?
#
loop_
_entity_poly.entity_id
_entity_poly.type
_entity_poly.pdbx_seq_one_letter_code
_entity_poly.pdbx_strand_id
1 'polypeptide(L)' 'MKDIIFLGKDTSDSFILKQLKESANYKVRKTSTLKEAQKAIATENPDFVLFSGKIKLDPEGNYVLEF' A
#
# COMPACT_ATOMS: atom_id res chain seq x y z
N MET A 1 -16.16 -0.32 9.45
CA MET A 1 -15.40 0.02 8.24
C MET A 1 -13.93 -0.06 8.59
N LYS A 2 -13.14 -0.83 7.84
CA LYS A 2 -11.70 -1.03 8.06
C LYS A 2 -10.91 -0.06 7.19
N ASP A 3 -9.95 0.63 7.79
CA ASP A 3 -9.11 1.61 7.09
C ASP A 3 -7.85 0.93 6.53
N ILE A 4 -7.60 1.13 5.24
CA ILE A 4 -6.47 0.53 4.52
C ILE A 4 -5.64 1.64 3.87
N ILE A 5 -4.33 1.62 4.10
CA ILE A 5 -3.37 2.41 3.31
C ILE A 5 -2.77 1.51 2.24
N PHE A 6 -2.96 1.87 0.97
CA PHE A 6 -2.32 1.24 -0.17
C PHE A 6 -1.11 2.05 -0.63
N LEU A 7 0.03 1.38 -0.75
CA LEU A 7 1.30 1.93 -1.21
C LEU A 7 1.73 1.22 -2.50
N GLY A 8 1.76 1.95 -3.63
CA GLY A 8 2.15 1.37 -4.92
C GLY A 8 1.91 2.30 -6.10
N LYS A 9 2.68 2.16 -7.18
CA LYS A 9 2.51 2.96 -8.40
C LYS A 9 1.32 2.50 -9.25
N ASP A 10 0.58 3.48 -9.76
CA ASP A 10 -0.77 3.39 -10.32
C ASP A 10 -0.84 2.86 -11.77
N THR A 11 0.00 1.90 -12.16
CA THR A 11 0.04 1.48 -13.57
C THR A 11 -1.08 0.50 -13.93
N SER A 12 -1.68 -0.18 -12.96
CA SER A 12 -2.93 -0.94 -13.12
C SER A 12 -3.49 -1.24 -11.73
N ASP A 13 -4.66 -0.71 -11.36
CA ASP A 13 -5.33 -1.17 -10.15
C ASP A 13 -5.57 -2.68 -10.29
N SER A 14 -4.95 -3.48 -9.42
CA SER A 14 -5.15 -4.92 -9.40
C SER A 14 -6.64 -5.22 -9.19
N PHE A 15 -7.12 -6.34 -9.72
CA PHE A 15 -8.51 -6.77 -9.53
C PHE A 15 -8.92 -6.75 -8.05
N ILE A 16 -8.02 -7.19 -7.17
CA ILE A 16 -8.19 -7.18 -5.71
C ILE A 16 -8.35 -5.75 -5.18
N LEU A 17 -7.50 -4.81 -5.62
CA LEU A 17 -7.58 -3.42 -5.17
C LEU A 17 -8.91 -2.76 -5.61
N LYS A 18 -9.42 -3.09 -6.80
CA LYS A 18 -10.75 -2.65 -7.25
C LYS A 18 -11.85 -3.18 -6.33
N GLN A 19 -11.85 -4.49 -6.05
CA GLN A 19 -12.83 -5.10 -5.15
C GLN A 19 -12.79 -4.49 -3.73
N LEU A 20 -11.60 -4.18 -3.22
CA LEU A 20 -11.45 -3.53 -1.92
C LEU A 20 -12.02 -2.10 -1.91
N LYS A 21 -11.83 -1.33 -2.99
CA LYS A 21 -12.39 0.03 -3.13
C LYS A 21 -13.92 0.03 -3.27
N GLU A 22 -14.50 -0.99 -3.91
CA GLU A 22 -15.95 -1.12 -4.15
C GLU A 22 -16.71 -1.66 -2.92
N SER A 23 -16.01 -2.30 -1.98
CA SER A 23 -16.63 -2.85 -0.78
C SER A 23 -16.91 -1.77 0.28
N ALA A 24 -18.16 -1.68 0.74
CA ALA A 24 -18.57 -0.79 1.84
C ALA A 24 -17.88 -1.09 3.18
N ASN A 25 -17.21 -2.24 3.30
CA ASN A 25 -16.51 -2.63 4.53
C ASN A 25 -15.13 -2.00 4.64
N TYR A 26 -14.55 -1.49 3.55
CA TYR A 26 -13.18 -0.98 3.52
C TYR A 26 -13.15 0.47 3.04
N LYS A 27 -12.23 1.23 3.62
CA LYS A 27 -11.87 2.57 3.15
C LYS A 27 -10.40 2.53 2.74
N VAL A 28 -10.16 2.56 1.43
CA VAL A 28 -8.82 2.43 0.86
C VAL A 28 -8.27 3.81 0.49
N ARG A 29 -7.17 4.22 1.11
CA ARG A 29 -6.42 5.43 0.76
C ARG A 29 -5.16 5.05 0.01
N LYS A 30 -4.92 5.69 -1.13
CA LYS A 30 -3.71 5.47 -1.93
C LYS A 30 -2.61 6.47 -1.56
N THR A 31 -1.38 5.99 -1.52
CA THR A 31 -0.18 6.80 -1.30
C THR A 31 0.83 6.47 -2.39
N SER A 32 1.50 7.51 -2.89
CA SER A 32 2.40 7.41 -4.05
C SER A 32 3.87 7.39 -3.66
N THR A 33 4.16 7.69 -2.39
CA THR A 33 5.52 7.73 -1.83
C THR A 33 5.59 7.08 -0.46
N LEU A 34 6.75 6.53 -0.10
CA LEU A 34 7.00 5.98 1.24
C LEU A 34 6.78 7.02 2.35
N LYS A 35 7.17 8.27 2.09
CA LYS A 35 7.06 9.37 3.06
C LYS A 35 5.59 9.70 3.38
N GLU A 36 4.73 9.74 2.36
CA GLU A 36 3.29 9.94 2.55
C GLU A 36 2.66 8.78 3.31
N ALA A 37 3.02 7.54 2.95
CA ALA A 37 2.54 6.34 3.62
C ALA A 37 2.92 6.35 5.11
N GLN A 38 4.17 6.64 5.43
CA GLN A 38 4.63 6.74 6.82
C GLN A 38 3.87 7.81 7.60
N LYS A 39 3.66 8.99 7.02
CA LYS A 39 2.88 10.06 7.66
C LYS A 39 1.43 9.61 7.91
N ALA A 40 0.79 8.99 6.92
CA ALA A 40 -0.58 8.53 7.03
C ALA A 40 -0.72 7.38 8.04
N ILE A 41 0.22 6.44 8.08
CA ILE A 41 0.25 5.37 9.10
C ILE A 41 0.34 5.96 10.51
N ALA A 42 1.25 6.92 10.72
CA ALA A 42 1.45 7.54 12.03
C ALA A 42 0.26 8.40 12.47
N THR A 43 -0.46 9.02 11.53
CA THR A 43 -1.56 9.95 11.84
C THR A 43 -2.90 9.25 11.95
N GLU A 44 -3.15 8.25 11.11
CA GLU A 44 -4.47 7.66 10.93
C GLU A 44 -4.59 6.28 11.59
N ASN A 45 -3.47 5.63 11.94
CA ASN A 45 -3.42 4.31 12.55
C ASN A 45 -4.33 3.29 11.85
N PRO A 46 -4.10 3.02 10.54
CA PRO A 46 -4.97 2.15 9.75
C PRO A 46 -4.98 0.71 10.27
N ASP A 47 -6.04 -0.03 9.97
CA ASP A 47 -6.11 -1.47 10.29
C ASP A 47 -5.11 -2.29 9.47
N PHE A 48 -4.88 -1.90 8.21
CA PHE A 48 -3.97 -2.61 7.31
C PHE A 48 -3.15 -1.67 6.43
N VAL A 49 -1.95 -2.12 6.07
CA VAL A 49 -1.10 -1.51 5.04
C VAL A 49 -0.89 -2.53 3.92
N LEU A 50 -1.30 -2.17 2.71
CA LEU A 50 -1.10 -2.98 1.50
C LEU A 50 0.03 -2.37 0.67
N PHE A 51 1.04 -3.17 0.37
CA PHE A 51 2.17 -2.77 -0.45
C PHE A 51 2.13 -3.48 -1.81
N SER A 52 2.29 -2.72 -2.89
CA SER A 52 2.41 -3.22 -4.25
C SER A 52 3.69 -2.71 -4.88
N GLY A 53 4.64 -3.62 -5.09
CA GLY A 53 5.95 -3.31 -5.65
C GLY A 53 6.70 -4.56 -6.04
N LYS A 54 7.94 -4.37 -6.49
CA LYS A 54 8.92 -5.42 -6.76
C LYS A 54 9.71 -5.69 -5.49
N ILE A 55 9.96 -6.98 -5.24
CA ILE A 55 10.94 -7.41 -4.26
C ILE A 55 12.25 -7.63 -5.02
N LYS A 56 13.32 -7.01 -4.55
CA LYS A 56 14.69 -7.22 -5.04
C LYS A 56 15.56 -7.78 -3.91
N LEU A 57 16.66 -8.42 -4.30
CA LEU A 57 17.76 -8.73 -3.41
C LEU A 57 18.86 -7.69 -3.65
N ASP A 58 19.34 -7.07 -2.58
CA ASP A 58 20.53 -6.24 -2.65
C ASP A 58 21.81 -7.11 -2.72
N PRO A 59 22.99 -6.52 -2.96
CA PRO A 59 24.26 -7.27 -3.00
C PRO A 59 24.63 -7.97 -1.69
N GLU A 60 24.02 -7.59 -0.57
CA GLU A 60 24.23 -8.19 0.75
C GLU A 60 23.25 -9.33 1.05
N GLY A 61 22.28 -9.57 0.16
CA GLY A 61 21.25 -10.61 0.30
C GLY A 61 20.01 -10.16 1.07
N ASN A 62 19.81 -8.86 1.32
CA ASN A 62 18.62 -8.34 1.97
C ASN A 62 17.48 -8.15 0.96
N TYR A 63 16.25 -8.38 1.41
CA TYR A 63 15.06 -8.06 0.62
C TYR A 63 14.77 -6.57 0.66
N VAL A 64 14.76 -5.94 -0.51
CA VAL A 64 14.41 -4.54 -0.71
C VAL A 64 13.09 -4.44 -1.47
N LEU A 65 12.18 -3.62 -0.95
CA LEU A 65 10.89 -3.32 -1.56
C LEU A 65 11.00 -2.05 -2.40
N GLU A 66 10.65 -2.13 -3.70
CA GLU A 66 10.70 -1.01 -4.64
C GLU A 66 9.38 -0.88 -5.41
N PHE A 67 8.83 0.32 -5.56
CA PHE A 67 7.60 0.57 -6.31
C PHE A 67 7.67 1.90 -7.05
#